data_AF-A0A930R3H8-F1
#
_entry.id   AF-A0A930R3H8-F1
#
_cell.length_a   1.000
_cell.length_b   1.000
_cell.length_c   1.000
_cell.angle_alpha   90.00
_cell.angle_beta   90.00
_cell.angle_gamma   90.00
#
_symmetry.space_group_name_H-M   'P 1'
#
loop_
_entity.id
_entity.type
_entity.pdbx_description
1 polymer ?
#
loop_
_entity_poly.entity_id
_entity_poly.type
_entity_poly.pdbx_seq_one_letter_code
_entity_poly.pdbx_strand_id
1 'polypeptide(L)' 'MTEKNECHGTPPLLQIDGLCAGYGDSAILHDITLQVTPGEVLGIVGA' A
#
# COMPACT_ATOMS: atom_id res chain seq x y z
N MET A 1 -0.75 -31.31 0.21
CA MET A 1 0.02 -30.30 1.00
C MET A 1 0.27 -29.13 0.04
N THR A 2 -0.50 -28.05 0.01
CA THR A 2 -1.10 -27.34 1.14
C THR A 2 -2.35 -26.59 0.69
N GLU A 3 -3.48 -26.85 1.35
CA GLU A 3 -4.66 -26.00 1.34
C GLU A 3 -4.33 -24.57 1.79
N LYS A 4 -4.89 -23.56 1.11
CA LYS A 4 -5.03 -22.19 1.62
C LYS A 4 -6.44 -21.75 1.25
N ASN A 5 -7.39 -22.08 2.10
CA ASN A 5 -8.76 -21.60 2.02
C ASN A 5 -8.74 -20.15 2.54
N GLU A 6 -8.56 -19.17 1.66
CA GLU A 6 -8.81 -17.77 2.01
C GLU A 6 -10.26 -17.46 1.64
N CYS A 7 -11.06 -16.95 2.58
CA CYS A 7 -12.34 -16.34 2.23
C CYS A 7 -12.00 -15.07 1.46
N HIS A 8 -12.01 -15.14 0.11
CA HIS A 8 -11.54 -14.09 -0.80
C HIS A 8 -12.35 -12.79 -0.59
N GLY A 9 -11.97 -12.02 0.43
CA GLY A 9 -12.17 -10.58 0.46
C GLY A 9 -11.55 -10.02 -0.82
N THR A 10 -12.27 -9.14 -1.49
CA THR A 10 -11.89 -8.62 -2.81
C THR A 10 -10.44 -8.12 -2.78
N PRO A 11 -9.61 -8.47 -3.78
CA PRO A 11 -8.21 -8.04 -3.80
C PRO A 11 -8.11 -6.52 -3.68
N PRO A 12 -7.05 -6.00 -3.02
CA PRO A 12 -6.88 -4.56 -2.86
C PRO A 12 -6.85 -3.88 -4.24
N LEU A 13 -7.56 -2.77 -4.36
CA LEU A 13 -7.62 -1.97 -5.59
C LEU A 13 -6.29 -1.23 -5.81
N LEU A 14 -5.64 -0.82 -4.74
CA LEU A 14 -4.33 -0.18 -4.76
C LEU A 14 -3.42 -0.91 -3.78
N GLN A 15 -2.22 -1.26 -4.23
CA GLN A 15 -1.17 -1.82 -3.40
C GLN A 15 0.15 -1.13 -3.75
N ILE A 16 0.81 -0.63 -2.71
CA ILE A 16 2.11 0.03 -2.76
C ILE A 16 3.00 -0.73 -1.79
N ASP A 17 4.21 -1.09 -2.23
CA ASP A 17 5.19 -1.82 -1.42
C ASP A 17 6.56 -1.18 -1.58
N GLY A 18 7.19 -0.78 -0.47
CA GLY A 18 8.54 -0.23 -0.46
C GLY A 18 8.72 1.09 -1.22
N LEU A 19 7.70 1.95 -1.28
CA LEU A 19 7.77 3.20 -2.04
C LEU A 19 8.81 4.16 -1.41
N CYS A 20 9.88 4.37 -2.15
CA CYS A 20 10.89 5.39 -1.89
C CYS A 20 10.81 6.47 -2.97
N ALA A 21 10.58 7.72 -2.58
CA ALA A 21 10.45 8.84 -3.51
C ALA A 21 11.03 10.12 -2.90
N GLY A 22 11.51 11.01 -3.74
CA GLY A 22 12.26 12.18 -3.30
C GLY A 22 12.39 13.25 -4.37
N TYR A 23 12.93 14.40 -3.98
CA TYR A 23 13.22 15.51 -4.89
C TYR A 23 14.73 15.76 -4.92
N GLY A 24 15.33 15.68 -6.11
CA GLY A 24 16.77 15.82 -6.29
C GLY A 24 17.55 14.76 -5.51
N ASP A 25 18.48 15.20 -4.67
CA ASP A 25 19.30 14.33 -3.82
C ASP A 25 18.64 13.92 -2.49
N SER A 26 17.43 14.41 -2.20
CA SER A 26 16.73 14.09 -0.96
C SER A 26 15.62 13.07 -1.19
N ALA A 27 15.79 11.86 -0.62
CA ALA A 27 14.69 10.94 -0.41
C ALA A 27 13.78 11.49 0.71
N ILE A 28 12.47 11.54 0.45
CA ILE A 28 11.46 12.10 1.36
C ILE A 28 10.48 11.02 1.81
N LEU A 29 10.05 10.16 0.88
CA LEU A 29 9.35 8.92 1.16
C LEU A 29 10.39 7.81 1.30
N HIS A 30 10.29 7.07 2.39
CA HIS A 30 11.19 5.97 2.71
C HIS A 30 10.34 4.74 3.02
N ASP A 31 10.45 3.73 2.17
CA ASP A 31 9.88 2.40 2.38
C ASP A 31 8.39 2.40 2.76
N ILE A 32 7.57 3.14 2.00
CA ILE A 32 6.14 3.25 2.28
C ILE A 32 5.41 2.04 1.69
N THR A 33 4.76 1.26 2.54
CA THR A 33 3.86 0.16 2.15
C THR A 33 2.43 0.48 2.58
N LEU A 34 1.50 0.37 1.63
CA LEU A 34 0.09 0.72 1.82
C LEU A 34 -0.81 -0.12 0.91
N GLN A 35 -2.00 -0.47 1.39
CA GLN A 35 -3.04 -1.12 0.61
C GLN A 35 -4.37 -0.37 0.77
N VAL A 36 -5.18 -0.33 -0.29
CA VAL A 36 -6.55 0.21 -0.27
C VAL A 36 -7.49 -0.81 -0.86
N THR A 37 -8.53 -1.17 -0.11
CA THR A 37 -9.55 -2.11 -0.55
C THR A 37 -10.64 -1.43 -1.39
N PRO A 38 -11.39 -2.17 -2.21
CA PRO A 38 -12.47 -1.58 -3.01
C PRO A 38 -13.54 -0.92 -2.13
N GLY A 39 -13.84 0.36 -2.39
CA GLY A 39 -14.80 1.14 -1.63
C GLY A 39 -14.25 1.81 -0.36
N GLU A 40 -12.96 1.61 -0.06
CA GLU A 40 -12.25 2.27 1.03
C GLU A 40 -11.73 3.65 0.60
N VAL A 41 -11.81 4.62 1.51
CA VAL A 41 -11.26 5.97 1.31
C VAL A 41 -10.12 6.17 2.29
N LEU A 42 -8.90 6.30 1.76
CA LEU A 42 -7.71 6.57 2.55
C LEU A 42 -7.26 8.03 2.38
N GLY A 43 -7.13 8.75 3.49
CA GLY A 43 -6.54 10.09 3.54
C GLY A 43 -5.12 10.05 4.08
N ILE A 44 -4.16 10.62 3.34
CA ILE A 44 -2.79 10.82 3.80
C ILE A 44 -2.66 12.28 4.23
N VAL A 45 -2.27 12.52 5.48
CA VAL A 45 -2.06 13.86 6.05
C VAL A 45 -0.64 13.99 6.56
N GLY A 46 -0.08 15.19 6.44
CA GLY A 46 1.25 15.55 6.93
C GLY A 46 1.17 16.70 7.93
N ALA A 47 2.23 16.85 8.72
CA ALA A 47 2.39 17.95 9.68
C ALA A 47 2.62 19.30 8.98
#